data_AF-A0A1I4JMV8-F1
#
_entry.id   AF-A0A1I4JMV8-F1
#
_cell.length_a   1.000
_cell.length_b   1.000
_cell.length_c   1.000
_cell.angle_alpha   90.00
_cell.angle_beta   90.00
_cell.angle_gamma   90.00
#
_symmetry.space_group_name_H-M   'P 1'
#
loop_
_entity.id
_entity.type
_entity.pdbx_description
1 polymer ?
#
loop_
_entity_poly.entity_id
_entity_poly.type
_entity_poly.pdbx_seq_one_letter_code
_entity_poly.pdbx_strand_id
1 'polypeptide(L)'
;MAEMDQVMRILSAFLTALVIIYGIAKIVGEDRKAAWFKKRTKSTIFTRRGVLGETWHFGVPCKWQGFVVSFLMFSIIGVVSYLMIFAI
;
A
#
# COMPACT_ATOMS: atom_id res chain seq x y z
N MET A 1 -11.97 3.14 -27.27
CA MET A 1 -12.14 3.90 -26.02
C MET A 1 -11.65 5.30 -26.29
N ALA A 2 -12.38 6.34 -25.89
CA ALA A 2 -11.81 7.68 -25.94
C ALA A 2 -10.58 7.68 -25.02
N GLU A 3 -9.46 8.22 -25.48
CA GLU A 3 -8.20 8.29 -24.70
C GLU A 3 -8.43 8.82 -23.27
N MET A 4 -9.39 9.75 -23.12
CA MET A 4 -9.83 10.28 -21.84
C MET A 4 -10.45 9.25 -20.89
N ASP A 5 -11.26 8.30 -21.38
CA ASP A 5 -11.89 7.29 -20.54
C ASP A 5 -10.84 6.35 -19.94
N GLN A 6 -9.82 6.01 -20.74
CA GLN A 6 -8.72 5.16 -20.29
C GLN A 6 -7.87 5.85 -19.22
N VAL A 7 -7.58 7.14 -19.39
CA VAL A 7 -6.87 7.96 -18.39
C VAL A 7 -7.65 8.01 -17.07
N MET A 8 -8.96 8.22 -17.12
CA MET A 8 -9.81 8.26 -15.92
C MET A 8 -9.84 6.92 -15.19
N ARG A 9 -9.92 5.79 -15.92
CA ARG A 9 -9.85 4.45 -15.33
C ARG A 9 -8.52 4.21 -14.62
N ILE A 10 -7.41 4.54 -15.27
CA ILE A 10 -6.07 4.38 -14.67
C ILE A 10 -5.91 5.25 -13.42
N LEU A 11 -6.32 6.52 -13.48
CA LEU A 11 -6.29 7.43 -12.32
C LEU A 11 -7.16 6.92 -11.16
N SER A 12 -8.37 6.44 -11.46
CA SER A 12 -9.28 5.89 -10.46
C SER A 12 -8.74 4.61 -9.81
N ALA A 13 -8.12 3.72 -10.59
CA ALA A 13 -7.45 2.52 -10.08
C ALA A 13 -6.27 2.89 -9.16
N PHE A 14 -5.48 3.90 -9.54
CA PHE A 14 -4.38 4.40 -8.72
C PHE A 14 -4.87 4.98 -7.39
N LEU A 15 -5.89 5.84 -7.42
CA LEU A 15 -6.49 6.40 -6.20
C LEU A 15 -7.09 5.31 -5.30
N THR A 16 -7.76 4.33 -5.89
CA THR A 16 -8.32 3.19 -5.16
C THR A 16 -7.21 2.36 -4.49
N ALA A 17 -6.08 2.14 -5.18
CA ALA A 17 -4.93 1.46 -4.59
C ALA A 17 -4.36 2.21 -3.37
N LEU A 18 -4.29 3.54 -3.41
CA LEU A 18 -3.86 4.35 -2.27
C LEU A 18 -4.80 4.19 -1.06
N VAL A 19 -6.11 4.17 -1.30
CA VAL A 19 -7.12 3.95 -0.25
C VAL A 19 -6.99 2.55 0.35
N ILE A 20 -6.75 1.52 -0.48
CA ILE A 20 -6.54 0.14 -0.03
C ILE A 20 -5.30 0.05 0.85
N ILE A 21 -4.17 0.63 0.43
CA ILE A 21 -2.92 0.65 1.21
C ILE A 21 -3.15 1.33 2.56
N TYR A 22 -3.84 2.48 2.58
CA TYR A 22 -4.16 3.18 3.82
C TYR A 22 -5.08 2.36 4.73
N GLY A 23 -6.12 1.74 4.17
CA GLY A 23 -7.04 0.88 4.90
C GLY A 23 -6.32 -0.30 5.57
N ILE A 24 -5.47 -0.99 4.81
CA ILE A 24 -4.66 -2.10 5.32
C ILE A 24 -3.68 -1.62 6.40
N ALA A 25 -3.03 -0.46 6.20
CA ALA A 25 -2.14 0.12 7.21
C ALA A 25 -2.85 0.40 8.53
N LYS A 26 -4.08 0.94 8.45
CA LYS A 26 -4.91 1.21 9.63
C LYS A 26 -5.39 -0.08 10.30
N ILE A 27 -5.79 -1.09 9.52
CA ILE A 27 -6.23 -2.40 10.04
C ILE A 27 -5.09 -3.10 10.75
N VAL A 28 -3.89 -3.13 10.17
CA VAL A 28 -2.72 -3.75 10.80
C VAL A 28 -2.35 -3.00 12.09
N GLY A 29 -2.35 -1.67 12.07
CA GLY A 29 -1.97 -0.86 13.23
C GLY A 29 -0.46 -0.80 13.44
N GLU A 30 0.01 0.21 14.17
CA GLU A 30 1.45 0.51 14.28
C GLU A 30 2.24 -0.58 15.03
N ASP A 31 1.66 -1.15 16.09
CA ASP A 31 2.32 -2.17 16.91
C ASP A 31 2.63 -3.46 16.14
N ARG A 32 1.61 -3.98 15.42
CA ARG A 32 1.77 -5.18 14.59
C ARG A 32 2.67 -4.92 13.40
N LYS A 33 2.58 -3.71 12.81
CA LYS A 33 3.44 -3.30 11.71
C LYS A 33 4.91 -3.25 12.13
N ALA A 34 5.22 -2.69 13.30
CA ALA A 34 6.58 -2.68 13.86
C ALA A 34 7.10 -4.09 14.19
N ALA A 35 6.21 -5.00 14.61
CA ALA A 35 6.57 -6.38 14.93
C ALA A 35 6.76 -7.27 13.69
N TRP A 36 6.02 -7.01 12.60
CA TRP A 36 6.01 -7.83 11.39
C TRP A 36 6.95 -7.33 10.30
N PHE A 37 7.22 -6.02 10.29
CA PHE A 37 8.07 -5.38 9.30
C PHE A 37 9.22 -4.63 9.96
N LYS A 38 10.42 -4.85 9.43
CA LYS A 38 11.62 -4.17 9.90
C LYS A 38 11.74 -2.81 9.22
N LYS A 39 11.67 -1.75 10.01
CA LYS A 39 12.00 -0.38 9.58
C LYS A 39 13.51 -0.16 9.66
N ARG A 40 14.06 0.67 8.77
CA ARG A 40 15.49 1.00 8.78
C ARG A 40 15.79 1.85 10.04
N THR A 41 16.61 1.34 10.94
CA THR A 41 16.82 1.90 12.29
C THR A 41 17.57 3.24 12.30
N LYS A 42 18.29 3.61 11.23
CA LYS A 42 18.93 4.93 11.11
C LYS A 42 18.00 5.91 10.42
N SER A 43 17.14 6.58 11.18
CA SER A 43 16.45 7.80 10.73
C SER A 43 17.24 9.03 11.19
N THR A 44 17.97 9.67 10.28
CA THR A 44 18.56 11.00 10.51
C THR A 44 17.45 12.05 10.38
N ILE A 45 17.66 13.27 10.88
CA ILE A 45 16.69 14.39 10.79
C ILE A 45 16.26 14.65 9.32
N PHE A 46 17.16 14.42 8.36
CA PHE A 46 16.89 14.47 6.92
C PHE A 46 16.13 13.26 6.34
N THR A 47 15.96 12.18 7.11
CA THR A 47 15.32 10.92 6.67
C THR A 47 14.00 10.64 7.39
N ARG A 48 13.61 11.48 8.37
CA ARG A 48 12.27 11.43 8.97
C ARG A 48 11.24 11.77 7.91
N ARG A 49 10.44 10.80 7.52
CA ARG A 49 9.25 11.02 6.71
C ARG A 49 8.16 11.56 7.64
N GLY A 50 7.36 12.52 7.17
CA GLY A 50 6.27 13.10 7.98
C GLY A 50 5.28 12.03 8.48
N VAL A 51 4.31 12.43 9.32
CA VAL A 51 3.36 11.52 10.00
C VAL A 51 2.67 10.55 9.03
N LEU A 52 2.31 11.02 7.84
CA LEU A 52 1.69 10.20 6.78
C LEU A 52 2.68 9.22 6.13
N GLY A 53 3.93 9.64 5.95
CA GLY A 53 4.98 8.77 5.41
C GLY A 53 5.36 7.66 6.38
N GLU A 54 5.33 7.93 7.68
CA GLU A 54 5.68 6.96 8.72
C GLU A 54 4.60 5.87 8.88
N THR A 55 3.32 6.27 8.80
CA THR A 55 2.13 5.40 8.89
C THR A 55 1.91 4.55 7.63
N TRP A 56 2.32 5.00 6.45
CA TRP A 56 2.21 4.23 5.21
C TRP A 56 3.40 3.30 4.95
N HIS A 57 4.53 3.54 5.59
CA HIS A 57 5.75 2.80 5.28
C HIS A 57 5.81 1.43 5.99
N PHE A 58 5.40 0.37 5.31
CA PHE A 58 5.48 -1.00 5.83
C PHE A 58 6.92 -1.44 6.07
N GLY A 59 7.87 -1.18 5.17
CA GLY A 59 9.25 -1.66 5.31
C GLY A 59 9.40 -3.11 4.84
N VAL A 60 10.47 -3.80 5.24
CA VAL A 60 10.75 -5.17 4.77
C VAL A 60 10.05 -6.17 5.68
N PRO A 61 9.26 -7.13 5.16
CA PRO A 61 8.63 -8.15 5.98
C PRO A 61 9.72 -9.03 6.62
N CYS A 62 9.68 -9.14 7.95
CA CYS A 62 10.62 -9.98 8.71
C CYS A 62 9.98 -11.25 9.28
N LYS A 63 8.65 -11.25 9.46
CA LYS A 63 7.89 -12.43 9.92
C LYS A 63 6.98 -12.95 8.82
N TRP A 64 6.60 -14.23 8.92
CA TRP A 64 5.61 -14.87 8.04
C TRP A 64 4.31 -14.05 7.91
N GLN A 65 3.82 -13.47 9.00
CA GLN A 65 2.65 -12.60 9.01
C GLN A 65 2.84 -11.36 8.11
N GLY A 66 4.03 -10.76 8.10
CA GLY A 66 4.35 -9.64 7.22
C GLY A 66 4.36 -10.04 5.74
N PHE A 67 4.86 -11.24 5.41
CA PHE A 67 4.78 -11.78 4.04
C PHE A 67 3.34 -12.02 3.60
N VAL A 68 2.51 -12.60 4.46
CA VAL A 68 1.07 -12.82 4.19
C VAL A 68 0.37 -11.49 3.93
N VAL A 69 0.59 -10.48 4.78
CA VAL A 69 -0.01 -9.14 4.61
C VAL A 69 0.45 -8.47 3.32
N SER A 70 1.75 -8.54 2.98
CA SER A 70 2.27 -7.99 1.73
C SER A 70 1.67 -8.68 0.50
N PHE A 71 1.59 -10.02 0.53
CA PHE A 71 1.03 -10.79 -0.57
C PHE A 71 -0.47 -10.49 -0.73
N LEU A 72 -1.23 -10.50 0.36
CA LEU A 72 -2.66 -10.16 0.36
C LEU A 72 -2.90 -8.74 -0.17
N MET A 73 -2.10 -7.76 0.28
CA MET A 73 -2.19 -6.38 -0.19
C MET A 73 -1.93 -6.29 -1.70
N PHE A 74 -0.88 -6.94 -2.18
CA PHE A 74 -0.56 -6.97 -3.62
C PHE A 74 -1.67 -7.65 -4.43
N SER A 75 -2.19 -8.79 -3.97
CA SER A 75 -3.28 -9.51 -4.63
C SER A 75 -4.55 -8.67 -4.70
N ILE A 76 -4.96 -8.01 -3.62
CA ILE A 76 -6.17 -7.17 -3.60
C ILE A 76 -6.02 -6.00 -4.57
N ILE A 77 -4.89 -5.29 -4.54
CA ILE A 77 -4.63 -4.16 -5.45
C ILE A 77 -4.62 -4.64 -6.90
N GLY A 78 -3.96 -5.76 -7.19
CA GLY A 78 -3.88 -6.33 -8.53
C GLY A 78 -5.25 -6.72 -9.07
N VAL A 79 -6.07 -7.42 -8.28
CA VAL A 79 -7.42 -7.83 -8.67
C VAL A 79 -8.32 -6.62 -8.89
N VAL A 80 -8.35 -5.66 -7.95
CA VAL A 80 -9.18 -4.46 -8.08
C VAL A 80 -8.77 -3.61 -9.28
N SER A 81 -7.46 -3.43 -9.51
CA SER A 81 -6.96 -2.68 -10.67
C SER A 81 -7.28 -3.38 -11.98
N TYR A 82 -7.15 -4.71 -12.04
CA TYR A 82 -7.53 -5.48 -13.22
C TYR A 82 -9.02 -5.32 -13.55
N LEU A 83 -9.89 -5.44 -12.55
CA LEU A 83 -11.33 -5.26 -12.73
C LEU A 83 -11.68 -3.85 -13.21
N MET A 84 -11.06 -2.81 -12.63
CA MET A 84 -11.31 -1.42 -13.03
C MET A 84 -10.85 -1.08 -14.46
N ILE A 85 -9.81 -1.74 -14.95
CA ILE A 85 -9.23 -1.44 -16.27
C ILE A 85 -9.88 -2.30 -17.36
N PHE A 86 -10.13 -3.58 -17.09
CA PHE A 86 -10.52 -4.55 -18.11
C PHE A 86 -11.99 -5.00 -18.03
N ALA A 87 -12.63 -4.95 -16.85
CA ALA A 87 -13.99 -5.45 -16.68
C ALA A 87 -15.06 -4.34 -16.66
N ILE A 88 -14.67 -3.11 -16.30
CA ILE A 88 -15.48 -1.89 -16.33
C ILE A 88 -15.02 -1.07 -17.52
#